data_AF-A0A2K6PJK8-F1
#
_entry.id   AF-A0A2K6PJK8-F1
#
_cell.length_a   1.000
_cell.length_b   1.000
_cell.length_c   1.000
_cell.angle_alpha   90.00
_cell.angle_beta   90.00
_cell.angle_gamma   90.00
#
_symmetry.space_group_name_H-M   'P 1'
#
loop_
_entity.id
_entity.type
_entity.pdbx_description
1 polymer ?
#
loop_
_entity_poly.entity_id
_entity_poly.type
_entity_poly.pdbx_seq_one_letter_code
_entity_poly.pdbx_strand_id
1 'polypeptide(L)' 'MAVFGMGCFWGAERKFWVLKGVYSTQVGFAGGYTSNPTYKEVCSDVQNNSMFISLFKSF' A
#
# COMPACT_ATOMS: atom_id res chain seq x y z
N MET A 1 1.74 12.43 6.97
CA MET A 1 1.37 11.38 5.99
C MET A 1 2.50 10.37 5.98
N ALA A 2 2.20 9.09 6.18
CA ALA A 2 3.21 8.04 6.24
C ALA A 2 2.84 6.89 5.28
N VAL A 3 3.85 6.35 4.60
CA VAL A 3 3.73 5.26 3.64
C VAL A 3 4.53 4.07 4.17
N PHE A 4 3.90 2.90 4.26
CA PHE A 4 4.56 1.69 4.74
C PHE A 4 4.46 0.57 3.70
N GLY A 5 5.58 -0.06 3.36
CA GLY A 5 5.63 -1.29 2.56
C GLY A 5 5.71 -2.50 3.47
N MET A 6 4.58 -3.16 3.73
CA MET A 6 4.49 -4.26 4.71
C MET A 6 4.01 -5.58 4.09
N GLY A 7 4.29 -5.81 2.80
CA GLY A 7 3.81 -6.99 2.08
C GLY A 7 2.31 -6.89 1.79
N CYS A 8 1.52 -7.93 2.09
CA CYS A 8 0.09 -7.95 1.76
C CYS A 8 -0.67 -6.79 2.44
N PHE A 9 -1.16 -5.85 1.63
CA PHE A 9 -1.83 -4.65 2.11
C PHE A 9 -3.13 -4.92 2.88
N TRP A 10 -3.83 -6.04 2.61
CA TRP A 10 -5.03 -6.43 3.37
C TRP A 10 -4.75 -6.64 4.85
N GLY A 11 -3.64 -7.29 5.17
CA GLY A 11 -3.23 -7.54 6.55
C GLY A 11 -2.66 -6.28 7.20
N ALA A 12 -1.91 -5.48 6.44
CA ALA A 12 -1.34 -4.24 6.91
C ALA A 12 -2.45 -3.23 7.26
N GLU A 13 -3.34 -2.90 6.32
CA GLU A 13 -4.40 -1.91 6.49
C GLU A 13 -5.29 -2.21 7.71
N ARG A 14 -5.66 -3.48 7.90
CA ARG A 14 -6.46 -3.91 9.05
C ARG A 14 -5.82 -3.62 10.40
N LYS A 15 -4.49 -3.71 10.50
CA LYS A 15 -3.77 -3.39 11.74
C LYS A 15 -3.78 -1.90 12.05
N PHE A 16 -3.87 -1.04 11.04
CA PHE A 16 -3.79 0.40 11.23
C PHE A 16 -5.15 1.08 11.33
N TRP A 17 -6.21 0.58 10.67
CA TRP A 17 -7.54 1.18 10.80
C TRP A 17 -8.11 1.09 12.23
N VAL A 18 -7.60 0.16 13.05
CA VAL A 18 -8.01 -0.01 14.45
C VAL A 18 -7.23 0.88 15.42
N LEU A 19 -6.16 1.54 14.96
CA LEU A 19 -5.31 2.37 15.81
C LEU A 19 -5.98 3.72 16.08
N LYS A 20 -6.00 4.11 17.37
CA LYS A 20 -6.46 5.44 17.78
C LYS A 20 -5.50 6.50 17.20
N GLY A 21 -6.04 7.44 16.45
CA GLY A 21 -5.28 8.53 15.79
C GLY A 21 -5.23 8.42 14.26
N VAL A 22 -5.57 7.26 13.69
CA VAL A 22 -5.67 7.08 12.24
C VAL A 22 -7.07 7.52 11.78
N TYR A 23 -7.14 8.56 10.94
CA TYR A 23 -8.40 9.05 10.39
C TYR A 23 -8.85 8.27 9.16
N SER A 24 -7.89 7.95 8.28
CA SER A 24 -8.16 7.23 7.04
C SER A 24 -6.95 6.43 6.62
N THR A 25 -7.23 5.27 6.03
CA THR A 25 -6.26 4.34 5.46
C THR A 25 -6.51 4.24 3.97
N GLN A 26 -5.44 4.13 3.19
CA GLN A 26 -5.51 3.89 1.75
C GLN A 26 -4.47 2.84 1.39
N VAL A 27 -4.76 2.06 0.36
CA VAL A 27 -3.84 1.04 -0.16
C VAL A 27 -3.54 1.31 -1.62
N GLY A 28 -2.32 0.96 -2.01
CA GLY A 28 -1.88 1.17 -3.39
C GLY A 28 -0.52 0.55 -3.66
N PHE A 29 0.06 0.97 -4.77
CA PHE A 29 1.34 0.50 -5.25
C PHE A 29 2.31 1.68 -5.31
N ALA A 30 3.52 1.50 -4.81
CA ALA A 30 4.57 2.50 -4.92
C ALA A 30 5.95 1.83 -5.04
N GLY A 31 6.93 2.58 -5.54
CA GLY A 31 8.30 2.10 -5.71
C GLY A 31 8.55 1.26 -6.97
N GLY A 32 7.56 1.11 -7.86
CA GLY A 32 7.72 0.48 -9.17
C GLY A 32 8.05 1.50 -10.28
N TYR A 33 8.34 1.00 -11.48
CA TYR A 33 8.63 1.81 -12.66
C TYR A 33 7.38 2.13 -13.50
N THR A 34 6.33 1.32 -13.38
CA THR A 34 5.08 1.51 -14.13
C THR A 34 4.23 2.60 -13.50
N SER A 35 3.81 3.56 -14.33
CA SER A 35 2.84 4.58 -13.95
C SER A 35 1.44 4.00 -13.90
N ASN A 36 0.73 4.20 -12.78
CA ASN A 36 -0.63 3.70 -12.56
C ASN A 36 -0.81 2.19 -12.83
N PRO A 37 -0.03 1.32 -12.17
CA PRO A 37 -0.13 -0.11 -12.41
C PRO A 37 -1.46 -0.66 -11.87
N THR A 38 -2.05 -1.59 -12.60
CA THR A 38 -3.21 -2.35 -12.14
C THR A 38 -2.78 -3.54 -11.27
N TYR A 39 -3.67 -4.03 -10.41
CA TYR A 39 -3.39 -5.19 -9.55
C TYR A 39 -2.90 -6.42 -10.35
N LYS A 40 -3.47 -6.62 -11.55
CA LYS A 40 -3.10 -7.74 -12.42
C LYS A 40 -1.68 -7.58 -12.96
N GLU A 41 -1.28 -6.37 -13.32
CA GLU A 41 0.08 -6.07 -13.76
C GLU A 41 1.05 -6.28 -12.61
N VAL A 42 0.78 -5.76 -11.41
CA VAL A 42 1.67 -5.97 -10.24
C VAL A 42 1.82 -7.45 -9.87
N CYS A 43 0.77 -8.26 -10.02
CA CYS A 43 0.86 -9.71 -9.77
C CYS A 43 1.53 -10.50 -10.89
N SER A 44 1.43 -10.05 -12.15
CA SER A 44 1.99 -10.77 -13.30
C SER A 44 3.44 -10.35 -13.59
N ASP A 45 3.76 -9.12 -13.23
CA ASP A 45 4.98 -8.45 -13.62
C ASP A 45 5.94 -8.43 -12.44
N VAL A 46 6.65 -9.55 -12.27
CA VAL A 46 7.74 -9.72 -11.29
C VAL A 46 8.84 -8.66 -11.45
N GLN A 47 8.94 -8.04 -12.63
CA GLN A 47 9.97 -7.05 -12.97
C GLN A 47 9.64 -5.65 -12.46
N ASN A 48 8.36 -5.31 -12.31
CA ASN A 48 7.97 -4.14 -11.57
C ASN A 48 8.09 -4.46 -10.08
N ASN A 49 9.22 -4.08 -9.48
CA ASN A 49 9.46 -4.09 -8.03
C ASN A 49 8.49 -3.16 -7.24
N SER A 50 7.29 -2.89 -7.76
CA SER A 50 6.22 -2.20 -7.07
C SER A 50 5.88 -2.94 -5.79
N MET A 51 6.18 -2.30 -4.67
CA MET A 51 5.79 -2.78 -3.36
C MET A 51 4.34 -2.40 -3.10
N PHE A 52 3.58 -3.35 -2.56
CA PHE A 52 2.30 -3.06 -1.94
C PHE A 52 2.54 -2.13 -0.75
N ILE A 53 1.89 -0.97 -0.77
CA ILE A 53 1.99 0.01 0.31
C ILE A 53 0.64 0.25 0.95
N SER A 54 0.68 0.58 2.23
CA SER A 54 -0.44 1.13 2.96
C SER A 54 -0.09 2.55 3.43
N LEU A 55 -1.01 3.46 3.15
CA LEU A 55 -0.94 4.89 3.40
C LEU A 55 -1.89 5.23 4.54
N PHE A 56 -1.38 5.88 5.58
CA PHE A 56 -2.19 6.28 6.72
C PHE A 56 -2.12 7.78 6.93
N LYS A 57 -3.28 8.39 7.10
CA LYS A 57 -3.41 9.80 7.46
C LYS A 57 -3.78 9.88 8.95
N SER A 58 -2.79 10.18 9.77
CA SER A 58 -2.95 10.58 11.17
C SER A 58 -3.07 12.10 11.25
N PHE A 59 -3.81 12.60 12.24
CA PHE A 59 -3.78 14.01 12.66
C PHE A 59 -2.35 14.44 13.00
#